data_AF-A0A955QQP2-F1
#
_entry.id   AF-A0A955QQP2-F1
#
_cell.length_a   1.000
_cell.length_b   1.000
_cell.length_c   1.000
_cell.angle_alpha   90.00
_cell.angle_beta   90.00
_cell.angle_gamma   90.00
#
_symmetry.space_group_name_H-M   'P 1'
#
loop_
_entity.id
_entity.type
_entity.pdbx_description
1 polymer ?
#
loop_
_entity_poly.entity_id
_entity_poly.type
_entity_poly.pdbx_seq_one_letter_code
_entity_poly.pdbx_strand_id
1 'polypeptide(L)'
;MSEVDSAGQSIPPLFLKWNEFSDLLGGASWEEACTDGNLALLSSQTRQQLPLLASRFSEHSQFLFSDLTSAFKPMEVLWLKWRLFGGLCCRLLHLYQTTHRPSLGIRPDQIAVLVPAVGDSVFPARWNFWVDLLSPQGANLFVNEQMPLEFSNQIFEPPHAVDNLYQAPELKVFPLGTRLTGSGMIRNMERLRHSDGGVNEVRGLVQLHLFHESLTSSLFSEKDVFGIKFFTTQNPPFPVGIWASKADVVDRGLSLNGTTLPMSPAQWEGLEAQRQQVFGNIEIVVYRAFNTPCDLYSLGVILLQLLIGRTTETLERLRNRLPILIGEVQKMVTKISEYDTITFDKQFKQLLEREGRLFKKEGILYESLKSEGAVRSISDELWFEMLQVGFRLVSRVPHFGFCRHVGDFLHGKPEEPLQRVLVDVERVGQWIQQELFGSPTQNREILAVCQMFRKELSNKEKLSNAL
;
A
#
# COMPACT_ATOMS: atom_id res chain seq x y z
N MET A 1 18.95 51.68 -13.57
CA MET A 1 18.79 50.52 -14.47
C MET A 1 20.06 49.70 -14.49
N SER A 2 20.10 48.67 -13.65
CA SER A 2 20.63 47.33 -13.90
C SER A 2 20.49 46.61 -12.56
N GLU A 3 19.35 45.93 -12.43
CA GLU A 3 19.09 44.95 -11.39
C GLU A 3 20.17 43.88 -11.45
N VAL A 4 20.85 43.70 -10.32
CA VAL A 4 21.61 42.48 -10.05
C VAL A 4 20.60 41.55 -9.39
N ASP A 5 20.05 40.64 -10.18
CA ASP A 5 19.34 39.46 -9.70
C ASP A 5 20.27 38.65 -8.80
N SER A 6 20.19 38.90 -7.50
CA SER A 6 20.67 37.94 -6.50
C SER A 6 19.69 36.77 -6.51
N ALA A 7 19.97 35.77 -7.34
CA ALA A 7 19.35 34.45 -7.23
C ALA A 7 19.64 33.93 -5.81
N GLY A 8 18.68 34.11 -4.91
CA GLY A 8 18.72 33.54 -3.56
C GLY A 8 18.85 32.03 -3.70
N GLN A 9 19.98 31.47 -3.26
CA GLN A 9 20.16 30.04 -3.19
C GLN A 9 19.06 29.47 -2.30
N SER A 10 18.09 28.80 -2.92
CA SER A 10 17.02 28.13 -2.19
C SER A 10 17.65 27.03 -1.33
N ILE A 11 17.48 27.17 -0.02
CA ILE A 11 18.04 26.22 0.93
C ILE A 11 17.32 24.88 0.74
N PRO A 12 18.03 23.78 0.46
CA PRO A 12 17.39 22.50 0.15
C PRO A 12 16.63 21.96 1.38
N PRO A 13 15.51 21.24 1.17
CA PRO A 13 14.75 20.63 2.26
C PRO A 13 15.55 19.52 2.96
N LEU A 14 15.29 19.32 4.25
CA LEU A 14 15.84 18.20 5.04
C LEU A 14 15.01 16.93 4.80
N PHE A 15 15.69 15.79 4.73
CA PHE A 15 15.09 14.48 4.71
C PHE A 15 15.03 13.87 6.12
N LEU A 16 13.83 13.51 6.56
CA LEU A 16 13.58 12.71 7.76
C LEU A 16 12.99 11.36 7.34
N LYS A 17 13.31 10.29 8.06
CA LYS A 17 12.65 9.00 7.79
C LYS A 17 11.19 9.06 8.22
N TRP A 18 10.34 8.31 7.53
CA TRP A 18 8.92 8.16 7.87
C TRP A 18 8.66 7.95 9.36
N ASN A 19 9.37 6.99 9.95
CA ASN A 19 9.15 6.59 11.33
C ASN A 19 9.58 7.66 12.34
N GLU A 20 10.72 8.32 12.09
CA GLU A 20 11.23 9.42 12.94
C GLU A 20 10.23 10.59 12.91
N PHE A 21 9.77 10.96 11.72
CA PHE A 21 8.80 12.03 11.57
C PHE A 21 7.43 11.68 12.14
N SER A 22 7.00 10.41 12.03
CA SER A 22 5.77 9.92 12.65
C SER A 22 5.78 10.08 14.18
N ASP A 23 6.92 9.79 14.83
CA ASP A 23 7.08 9.96 16.27
C ASP A 23 7.16 11.44 16.66
N LEU A 24 7.86 12.26 15.84
CA LEU A 24 7.80 13.72 15.96
C LEU A 24 6.35 14.16 15.94
N LEU A 25 5.54 13.85 14.91
CA LEU A 25 4.13 14.20 14.86
C LEU A 25 3.35 13.72 16.09
N GLY A 26 3.67 12.52 16.61
CA GLY A 26 3.08 11.95 17.82
C GLY A 26 3.35 12.72 19.11
N GLY A 27 4.34 13.63 19.11
CA GLY A 27 4.66 14.46 20.27
C GLY A 27 6.04 14.23 20.87
N ALA A 28 6.87 13.36 20.29
CA ALA A 28 8.25 13.20 20.69
C ALA A 28 9.02 14.52 20.57
N SER A 29 10.02 14.72 21.43
CA SER A 29 11.01 15.77 21.23
C SER A 29 11.91 15.42 20.02
N TRP A 30 12.64 16.42 19.53
CA TRP A 30 13.65 16.20 18.49
C TRP A 30 14.66 15.13 18.90
N GLU A 31 15.17 15.20 20.13
CA GLU A 31 16.16 14.28 20.67
C GLU A 31 15.59 12.86 20.78
N GLU A 32 14.33 12.71 21.23
CA GLU A 32 13.66 11.42 21.35
C GLU A 32 13.44 10.75 19.98
N ALA A 33 12.94 11.49 19.00
CA ALA A 33 12.60 10.95 17.69
C ALA A 33 13.82 10.70 16.79
N CYS A 34 14.87 11.51 16.93
CA CYS A 34 16.08 11.46 16.11
C CYS A 34 17.28 10.84 16.86
N THR A 35 17.03 9.78 17.64
CA THR A 35 17.99 9.25 18.62
C THR A 35 19.19 8.51 18.04
N ASP A 36 19.19 7.96 16.81
CA ASP A 36 20.33 7.14 16.35
C ASP A 36 20.51 7.00 14.81
N GLY A 37 21.77 7.16 14.37
CA GLY A 37 22.36 6.38 13.27
C GLY A 37 22.52 7.00 11.88
N ASN A 38 21.60 7.84 11.37
CA ASN A 38 21.62 8.24 9.96
C ASN A 38 22.04 9.68 9.65
N LEU A 39 22.34 10.51 10.66
CA LEU A 39 22.90 11.84 10.44
C LEU A 39 24.27 11.79 9.72
N ALA A 40 24.97 10.64 9.82
CA ALA A 40 26.24 10.39 9.14
C ALA A 40 26.09 10.27 7.60
N LEU A 41 24.92 9.91 7.08
CA LEU A 41 24.68 9.81 5.63
C LEU A 41 24.21 11.13 5.00
N LEU A 42 23.88 12.12 5.83
CA LEU A 42 23.49 13.44 5.36
C LEU A 42 24.70 14.18 4.79
N SER A 43 24.46 14.94 3.72
CA SER A 43 25.46 15.84 3.14
C SER A 43 25.98 16.82 4.19
N SER A 44 27.21 17.32 4.02
CA SER A 44 27.81 18.30 4.93
C SER A 44 26.93 19.56 5.09
N GLN A 45 26.25 19.97 4.02
CA GLN A 45 25.31 21.10 4.01
C GLN A 45 24.06 20.80 4.86
N THR A 46 23.53 19.60 4.73
CA THR A 46 22.36 19.14 5.50
C THR A 46 22.70 19.00 6.99
N ARG A 47 23.91 18.56 7.33
CA ARG A 47 24.35 18.49 8.74
C ARG A 47 24.46 19.86 9.40
N GLN A 48 24.88 20.89 8.66
CA GLN A 48 24.94 22.27 9.16
C GLN A 48 23.55 22.85 9.49
N GLN A 49 22.49 22.29 8.91
CA GLN A 49 21.11 22.75 9.12
C GLN A 49 20.39 22.04 10.27
N LEU A 50 20.92 20.90 10.74
CA LEU A 50 20.31 20.13 11.83
C LEU A 50 20.09 20.95 13.10
N PRO A 51 21.02 21.83 13.57
CA PRO A 51 20.77 22.61 14.78
C PRO A 51 19.60 23.59 14.64
N LEU A 52 19.43 24.19 13.46
CA LEU A 52 18.32 25.12 13.17
C LEU A 52 16.97 24.40 13.14
N LEU A 53 16.94 23.17 12.65
CA LEU A 53 15.71 22.37 12.65
C LEU A 53 15.42 21.81 14.03
N ALA A 54 16.44 21.33 14.74
CA ALA A 54 16.33 20.90 16.13
C ALA A 54 15.73 22.03 16.99
N SER A 55 16.21 23.27 16.86
CA SER A 55 15.64 24.40 17.60
C SER A 55 14.15 24.62 17.26
N ARG A 56 13.75 24.51 16.00
CA ARG A 56 12.35 24.66 15.56
C ARG A 56 11.44 23.55 16.11
N PHE A 57 11.93 22.32 16.17
CA PHE A 57 11.23 21.19 16.79
C PHE A 57 11.44 21.10 18.30
N SER A 58 12.03 22.14 18.91
CA SER A 58 12.18 22.32 20.36
C SER A 58 11.58 23.63 20.86
N GLU A 59 10.99 24.45 19.98
CA GLU A 59 10.21 25.64 20.34
C GLU A 59 8.93 25.25 21.10
N HIS A 60 8.35 26.19 21.86
CA HIS A 60 7.17 25.92 22.70
C HIS A 60 5.88 25.76 21.85
N SER A 61 5.81 26.40 20.68
CA SER A 61 4.65 26.44 19.78
C SER A 61 4.75 25.45 18.62
N GLN A 62 4.86 24.15 18.92
CA GLN A 62 5.02 23.11 17.88
C GLN A 62 3.71 22.62 17.26
N PHE A 63 2.61 22.96 17.91
CA PHE A 63 1.25 22.60 17.58
C PHE A 63 0.43 23.88 17.55
N LEU A 64 -0.57 23.96 16.68
CA LEU A 64 -1.49 25.09 16.63
C LEU A 64 -2.29 25.21 17.93
N PHE A 65 -2.56 24.08 18.61
CA PHE A 65 -3.35 24.05 19.83
C PHE A 65 -2.51 23.77 21.10
N SER A 66 -1.24 24.18 21.11
CA SER A 66 -0.27 23.94 22.22
C SER A 66 -0.53 24.76 23.48
N ASP A 67 -1.02 26.00 23.36
CA ASP A 67 -0.99 26.99 24.44
C ASP A 67 -2.22 26.97 25.34
N LEU A 68 -3.15 26.04 25.07
CA LEU A 68 -4.38 25.89 25.82
C LEU A 68 -4.40 24.51 26.45
N THR A 69 -5.15 24.38 27.53
CA THR A 69 -5.68 23.14 28.15
C THR A 69 -6.48 22.26 27.18
N SER A 70 -6.11 22.26 25.89
CA SER A 70 -6.92 21.86 24.78
C SER A 70 -6.94 20.34 24.71
N ALA A 71 -8.15 19.79 24.88
CA ALA A 71 -8.42 18.41 24.56
C ALA A 71 -8.08 18.08 23.09
N PHE A 72 -7.77 19.08 22.23
CA PHE A 72 -7.66 18.98 20.78
C PHE A 72 -6.27 18.65 20.24
N LYS A 73 -5.20 18.76 21.04
CA LYS A 73 -3.85 18.33 20.62
C LYS A 73 -3.82 16.92 19.98
N PRO A 74 -4.50 15.89 20.52
CA PRO A 74 -4.58 14.58 19.88
C PRO A 74 -5.29 14.60 18.53
N MET A 75 -6.33 15.42 18.36
CA MET A 75 -7.01 15.58 17.07
C MET A 75 -6.09 16.24 16.03
N GLU A 76 -5.28 17.21 16.46
CA GLU A 76 -4.25 17.80 15.61
C GLU A 76 -3.18 16.78 15.20
N VAL A 77 -2.69 15.98 16.15
CA VAL A 77 -1.75 14.88 15.86
C VAL A 77 -2.37 13.90 14.86
N LEU A 78 -3.63 13.53 15.07
CA LEU A 78 -4.40 12.64 14.18
C LEU A 78 -4.46 13.21 12.76
N TRP A 79 -4.79 14.49 12.63
CA TRP A 79 -4.85 15.20 11.35
C TRP A 79 -3.49 15.20 10.64
N LEU A 80 -2.41 15.55 11.34
CA LEU A 80 -1.07 15.61 10.75
C LEU A 80 -0.60 14.23 10.28
N LYS A 81 -0.83 13.19 11.08
CA LYS A 81 -0.53 11.80 10.69
C LYS A 81 -1.40 11.35 9.51
N TRP A 82 -2.70 11.65 9.51
CA TRP A 82 -3.57 11.31 8.38
C TRP A 82 -3.14 12.02 7.09
N ARG A 83 -2.75 13.30 7.18
CA ARG A 83 -2.18 14.07 6.06
C ARG A 83 -0.87 13.46 5.57
N LEU A 84 -0.02 12.98 6.47
CA LEU A 84 1.21 12.26 6.12
C LEU A 84 0.91 11.00 5.31
N PHE A 85 -0.09 10.21 5.72
CA PHE A 85 -0.55 9.05 4.95
C PHE A 85 -1.16 9.43 3.60
N GLY A 86 -2.01 10.46 3.54
CA GLY A 86 -2.56 10.96 2.28
C GLY A 86 -1.48 11.42 1.32
N GLY A 87 -0.45 12.11 1.81
CA GLY A 87 0.72 12.51 1.02
C GLY A 87 1.45 11.31 0.39
N LEU A 88 1.62 10.22 1.16
CA LEU A 88 2.19 8.97 0.64
C LEU A 88 1.33 8.36 -0.47
N CYS A 89 0.02 8.28 -0.28
CA CYS A 89 -0.90 7.78 -1.30
C CYS A 89 -0.84 8.63 -2.58
N CYS A 90 -0.83 9.97 -2.48
CA CYS A 90 -0.67 10.84 -3.64
C CYS A 90 0.67 10.64 -4.34
N ARG A 91 1.76 10.43 -3.59
CA ARG A 91 3.08 10.22 -4.18
C ARG A 91 3.16 8.89 -4.94
N LEU A 92 2.57 7.83 -4.40
CA LEU A 92 2.48 6.54 -5.09
C LEU A 92 1.55 6.60 -6.30
N LEU A 93 0.46 7.36 -6.23
CA LEU A 93 -0.41 7.57 -7.38
C LEU A 93 0.38 8.20 -8.53
N HIS A 94 1.16 9.23 -8.24
CA HIS A 94 2.02 9.86 -9.22
C HIS A 94 3.08 8.91 -9.79
N LEU A 95 3.67 8.05 -8.94
CA LEU A 95 4.58 6.99 -9.39
C LEU A 95 3.90 6.05 -10.39
N TYR A 96 2.69 5.58 -10.11
CA TYR A 96 1.95 4.66 -10.98
C TYR A 96 1.57 5.32 -12.30
N GLN A 97 1.14 6.58 -12.26
CA GLN A 97 0.83 7.35 -13.47
C GLN A 97 2.05 7.61 -14.34
N THR A 98 3.23 7.76 -13.75
CA THR A 98 4.47 8.07 -14.48
C THR A 98 5.15 6.82 -15.02
N THR A 99 5.17 5.74 -14.23
CA THR A 99 5.92 4.52 -14.56
C THR A 99 5.06 3.43 -15.19
N HIS A 100 3.73 3.49 -14.99
CA HIS A 100 2.78 2.41 -15.30
C HIS A 100 3.14 1.07 -14.65
N ARG A 101 3.83 1.10 -13.51
CA ARG A 101 4.31 -0.09 -12.79
C ARG A 101 3.98 -0.01 -11.29
N PRO A 102 3.70 -1.15 -10.65
CA PRO A 102 3.58 -1.21 -9.19
C PRO A 102 4.95 -0.98 -8.53
N SER A 103 4.98 -0.68 -7.24
CA SER A 103 6.25 -0.56 -6.48
C SER A 103 6.71 -1.92 -5.92
N LEU A 104 5.78 -2.74 -5.42
CA LEU A 104 5.95 -4.05 -4.77
C LEU A 104 6.87 -4.09 -3.54
N GLY A 105 7.45 -2.95 -3.13
CA GLY A 105 8.47 -2.88 -2.10
C GLY A 105 8.24 -1.83 -1.02
N ILE A 106 7.06 -1.20 -0.97
CA ILE A 106 6.78 -0.03 -0.13
C ILE A 106 7.02 -0.36 1.34
N ARG A 107 7.92 0.39 1.97
CA ARG A 107 8.28 0.26 3.38
C ARG A 107 8.63 1.62 3.98
N PRO A 108 8.51 1.81 5.30
CA PRO A 108 8.90 3.07 5.96
C PRO A 108 10.34 3.52 5.69
N ASP A 109 11.28 2.62 5.44
CA ASP A 109 12.68 2.95 5.17
C ASP A 109 12.92 3.52 3.77
N GLN A 110 11.96 3.35 2.85
CA GLN A 110 11.99 3.92 1.50
C GLN A 110 11.21 5.23 1.38
N ILE A 111 10.54 5.65 2.44
CA ILE A 111 9.71 6.85 2.46
C ILE A 111 10.47 7.95 3.19
N ALA A 112 10.64 9.07 2.50
CA ALA A 112 11.24 10.27 3.05
C ALA A 112 10.15 11.31 3.33
N VAL A 113 10.33 12.02 4.43
CA VAL A 113 9.57 13.23 4.73
C VAL A 113 10.48 14.42 4.57
N LEU A 114 10.10 15.30 3.66
CA LEU A 114 10.79 16.52 3.34
C LEU A 114 10.26 17.63 4.25
N VAL A 115 11.15 18.27 5.00
CA VAL A 115 10.84 19.42 5.85
C VAL A 115 11.64 20.63 5.33
N PRO A 116 11.00 21.77 5.02
CA PRO A 116 11.72 22.95 4.57
C PRO A 116 12.64 23.48 5.68
N ALA A 117 13.89 23.75 5.31
CA ALA A 117 14.93 24.23 6.23
C ALA A 117 14.55 25.60 6.83
N VAL A 118 14.03 26.50 6.00
CA VAL A 118 13.43 27.77 6.43
C VAL A 118 11.93 27.55 6.60
N GLY A 119 11.43 27.83 7.80
CA GLY A 119 10.00 27.70 8.08
C GLY A 119 9.20 28.81 7.43
N ASP A 120 7.97 28.47 7.05
CA ASP A 120 6.96 29.49 6.85
C ASP A 120 6.63 30.09 8.23
N SER A 121 6.65 31.41 8.39
CA SER A 121 6.42 32.07 9.70
C SER A 121 4.98 31.90 10.20
N VAL A 122 4.10 31.37 9.36
CA VAL A 122 2.66 31.28 9.59
C VAL A 122 2.25 29.99 10.32
N PHE A 123 2.95 28.88 10.09
CA PHE A 123 2.56 27.57 10.62
C PHE A 123 3.67 26.91 11.46
N PRO A 124 3.32 26.17 12.53
CA PRO A 124 4.28 25.39 13.30
C PRO A 124 5.08 24.42 12.43
N ALA A 125 6.30 24.08 12.86
CA ALA A 125 7.21 23.23 12.08
C ALA A 125 6.58 21.89 11.64
N ARG A 126 5.72 21.30 12.49
CA ARG A 126 5.05 20.01 12.25
C ARG A 126 3.98 20.05 11.15
N TRP A 127 3.55 21.24 10.70
CA TRP A 127 2.55 21.42 9.64
C TRP A 127 3.15 21.55 8.24
N ASN A 128 4.46 21.78 8.17
CA ASN A 128 5.17 22.10 6.95
C ASN A 128 6.04 20.91 6.54
N PHE A 129 5.45 19.98 5.78
CA PHE A 129 6.15 18.82 5.26
C PHE A 129 5.52 18.29 3.97
N TRP A 130 6.29 17.50 3.24
CA TRP A 130 5.83 16.73 2.08
C TRP A 130 6.43 15.33 2.10
N VAL A 131 5.81 14.39 1.40
CA VAL A 131 6.26 13.00 1.34
C VAL A 131 6.90 12.73 -0.02
N ASP A 132 8.04 12.05 -0.01
CA ASP A 132 8.71 11.54 -1.20
C ASP A 132 9.14 10.07 -1.04
N LEU A 133 9.44 9.41 -2.15
CA LEU A 133 9.96 8.05 -2.21
C LEU A 133 11.44 8.10 -2.56
N LEU A 134 12.29 7.49 -1.74
CA LEU A 134 13.75 7.47 -1.94
C LEU A 134 14.16 6.67 -3.19
N SER A 135 13.32 5.74 -3.64
CA SER A 135 13.54 4.94 -4.85
C SER A 135 12.26 4.95 -5.68
N PRO A 136 12.01 6.01 -6.47
CA PRO A 136 10.78 6.18 -7.24
C PRO A 136 10.77 5.31 -8.51
N GLN A 137 11.34 4.12 -8.45
CA GLN A 137 11.32 3.17 -9.55
C GLN A 137 10.20 2.16 -9.29
N GLY A 138 9.37 1.93 -10.30
CA GLY A 138 8.46 0.79 -10.27
C GLY A 138 9.23 -0.53 -10.33
N ALA A 139 8.56 -1.61 -9.96
CA ALA A 139 9.10 -2.96 -10.00
C ALA A 139 9.59 -3.32 -11.41
N ASN A 140 10.64 -4.15 -11.47
CA ASN A 140 11.17 -4.64 -12.74
C ASN A 140 10.21 -5.65 -13.35
N LEU A 141 10.13 -5.66 -14.68
CA LEU A 141 9.44 -6.74 -15.39
C LEU A 141 10.23 -8.02 -15.23
N PHE A 142 9.52 -9.12 -14.97
CA PHE A 142 10.11 -10.44 -14.96
C PHE A 142 10.44 -10.88 -16.38
N VAL A 143 11.66 -11.38 -16.59
CA VAL A 143 12.14 -11.81 -17.90
C VAL A 143 12.30 -13.32 -17.92
N ASN A 144 11.60 -13.97 -18.85
CA ASN A 144 11.78 -15.39 -19.15
C ASN A 144 11.79 -15.58 -20.68
N GLU A 145 12.89 -16.11 -21.21
CA GLU A 145 13.12 -16.25 -22.66
C GLU A 145 12.08 -17.11 -23.37
N GLN A 146 11.46 -18.05 -22.67
CA GLN A 146 10.49 -18.97 -23.23
C GLN A 146 9.05 -18.46 -23.08
N MET A 147 8.80 -17.44 -22.25
CA MET A 147 7.48 -16.92 -21.96
C MET A 147 7.00 -15.99 -23.09
N PRO A 148 5.81 -16.21 -23.66
CA PRO A 148 5.20 -15.29 -24.61
C PRO A 148 5.10 -13.86 -24.08
N LEU A 149 5.30 -12.88 -24.96
CA LEU A 149 5.32 -11.45 -24.61
C LEU A 149 4.00 -10.98 -23.96
N GLU A 150 2.87 -11.56 -24.38
CA GLU A 150 1.53 -11.30 -23.83
C GLU A 150 1.41 -11.62 -22.34
N PHE A 151 2.17 -12.61 -21.86
CA PHE A 151 2.23 -13.00 -20.46
C PHE A 151 3.29 -12.20 -19.70
N SER A 152 4.49 -12.01 -20.29
CA SER A 152 5.61 -11.37 -19.59
C SER A 152 5.34 -9.92 -19.21
N ASN A 153 4.55 -9.18 -20.02
CA ASN A 153 4.27 -7.76 -19.79
C ASN A 153 3.44 -7.48 -18.51
N GLN A 154 2.96 -8.51 -17.83
CA GLN A 154 2.09 -8.40 -16.66
C GLN A 154 2.74 -8.92 -15.37
N ILE A 155 3.93 -9.53 -15.48
CA ILE A 155 4.63 -10.15 -14.36
C ILE A 155 5.77 -9.25 -13.92
N PHE A 156 5.75 -8.88 -12.65
CA PHE A 156 6.77 -8.04 -12.03
C PHE A 156 7.55 -8.83 -11.00
N GLU A 157 8.84 -8.52 -10.89
CA GLU A 157 9.72 -9.10 -9.88
C GLU A 157 9.51 -8.40 -8.54
N PRO A 158 9.12 -9.14 -7.48
CA PRO A 158 9.10 -8.57 -6.14
C PRO A 158 10.55 -8.33 -5.66
N PRO A 159 10.79 -7.31 -4.81
CA PRO A 159 12.11 -7.06 -4.28
C PRO A 159 12.62 -8.25 -3.44
N HIS A 160 13.92 -8.56 -3.52
CA HIS A 160 14.52 -9.68 -2.80
C HIS A 160 14.56 -9.52 -1.28
N ALA A 161 14.52 -8.29 -0.77
CA ALA A 161 14.64 -7.98 0.65
C ALA A 161 13.50 -7.06 1.09
N VAL A 162 12.35 -7.65 1.41
CA VAL A 162 11.21 -6.94 2.01
C VAL A 162 11.03 -7.45 3.43
N ASP A 163 10.81 -6.54 4.38
CA ASP A 163 10.41 -6.94 5.72
C ASP A 163 9.06 -7.67 5.63
N ASN A 164 9.04 -8.88 6.20
CA ASN A 164 7.88 -9.75 6.20
C ASN A 164 6.61 -9.05 6.69
N LEU A 165 6.67 -8.03 7.54
CA LEU A 165 5.47 -7.32 7.99
C LEU A 165 4.76 -6.58 6.85
N TYR A 166 5.49 -5.95 5.93
CA TYR A 166 4.90 -5.14 4.85
C TYR A 166 4.65 -5.95 3.58
N GLN A 167 5.21 -7.15 3.47
CA GLN A 167 4.98 -8.01 2.32
C GLN A 167 3.59 -8.66 2.36
N ALA A 168 2.82 -8.50 1.28
CA ALA A 168 1.51 -9.12 1.12
C ALA A 168 1.58 -10.65 1.36
N PRO A 169 0.58 -11.27 2.03
CA PRO A 169 0.62 -12.70 2.37
C PRO A 169 0.81 -13.61 1.16
N GLU A 170 0.22 -13.26 0.02
CA GLU A 170 0.28 -14.05 -1.21
C GLU A 170 1.70 -14.17 -1.78
N LEU A 171 2.51 -13.12 -1.62
CA LEU A 171 3.93 -13.12 -2.01
C LEU A 171 4.75 -14.13 -1.19
N LYS A 172 4.32 -14.42 0.05
CA LYS A 172 5.00 -15.37 0.95
C LYS A 172 4.57 -16.80 0.69
N VAL A 173 3.28 -17.00 0.45
CA VAL A 173 2.69 -18.34 0.26
C VAL A 173 3.04 -18.89 -1.14
N PHE A 174 2.99 -18.05 -2.17
CA PHE A 174 3.36 -18.42 -3.54
C PHE A 174 4.35 -17.41 -4.12
N PRO A 175 5.64 -17.48 -3.75
CA PRO A 175 6.68 -16.66 -4.37
C PRO A 175 6.71 -16.83 -5.89
N LEU A 176 7.22 -15.81 -6.58
CA LEU A 176 7.35 -15.84 -8.03
C LEU A 176 8.21 -17.03 -8.47
N GLY A 177 7.71 -17.85 -9.41
CA GLY A 177 8.42 -19.02 -9.91
C GLY A 177 8.28 -20.28 -9.05
N THR A 178 7.28 -20.34 -8.15
CA THR A 178 6.98 -21.54 -7.34
C THR A 178 6.78 -22.75 -8.25
N ARG A 179 7.49 -23.85 -7.98
CA ARG A 179 7.42 -25.11 -8.73
C ARG A 179 6.58 -26.13 -7.99
N LEU A 180 5.67 -26.77 -8.69
CA LEU A 180 4.78 -27.82 -8.22
C LEU A 180 4.87 -29.02 -9.17
N THR A 181 4.54 -30.21 -8.68
CA THR A 181 4.39 -31.41 -9.51
C THR A 181 2.99 -31.96 -9.31
N GLY A 182 2.20 -32.06 -10.39
CA GLY A 182 0.80 -32.46 -10.31
C GLY A 182 0.40 -33.41 -11.43
N SER A 183 -0.91 -33.57 -11.58
CA SER A 183 -1.52 -34.25 -12.72
C SER A 183 -2.45 -33.30 -13.45
N GLY A 184 -2.78 -33.62 -14.69
CA GLY A 184 -3.65 -32.78 -15.50
C GLY A 184 -4.09 -33.44 -16.79
N MET A 185 -5.01 -32.79 -17.47
CA MET A 185 -5.62 -33.33 -18.68
C MET A 185 -5.95 -32.22 -19.66
N ILE A 186 -5.65 -32.45 -20.94
CA ILE A 186 -6.04 -31.54 -22.02
C ILE A 186 -7.50 -31.82 -22.38
N ARG A 187 -8.36 -30.83 -22.16
CA ARG A 187 -9.80 -30.88 -22.45
C ARG A 187 -10.09 -30.54 -23.90
N ASN A 188 -9.47 -29.48 -24.38
CA ASN A 188 -9.64 -28.97 -25.74
C ASN A 188 -8.28 -28.60 -26.31
N MET A 189 -8.13 -28.74 -27.63
CA MET A 189 -6.99 -28.20 -28.34
C MET A 189 -7.39 -27.77 -29.76
N GLU A 190 -6.78 -26.69 -30.23
CA GLU A 190 -6.97 -26.16 -31.57
C GLU A 190 -5.62 -25.77 -32.16
N ARG A 191 -5.37 -26.20 -33.41
CA ARG A 191 -4.15 -25.86 -34.14
C ARG A 191 -4.20 -24.42 -34.64
N LEU A 192 -3.16 -23.63 -34.35
CA LEU A 192 -3.03 -22.27 -34.90
C LEU A 192 -2.65 -22.34 -36.38
N ARG A 193 -3.44 -21.68 -37.23
CA ARG A 193 -3.32 -21.79 -38.70
C ARG A 193 -2.12 -21.04 -39.29
N HIS A 194 -1.53 -20.10 -38.56
CA HIS A 194 -0.35 -19.32 -38.94
C HIS A 194 0.49 -19.10 -37.68
N SER A 195 1.56 -19.86 -37.50
CA SER A 195 2.58 -19.54 -36.51
C SER A 195 3.72 -18.82 -37.20
N ASP A 196 4.16 -17.68 -36.66
CA ASP A 196 5.38 -16.96 -37.09
C ASP A 196 6.69 -17.78 -36.87
N GLY A 197 6.58 -19.04 -36.43
CA GLY A 197 7.65 -20.02 -36.39
C GLY A 197 7.93 -20.59 -37.78
N GLY A 198 9.13 -21.15 -37.99
CA GLY A 198 9.57 -21.67 -39.28
C GLY A 198 8.57 -22.63 -39.93
N VAL A 199 8.68 -22.82 -41.25
CA VAL A 199 7.73 -23.53 -42.14
C VAL A 199 7.24 -24.92 -41.66
N ASN A 200 7.86 -25.51 -40.64
CA ASN A 200 7.55 -26.84 -40.09
C ASN A 200 7.22 -26.86 -38.59
N GLU A 201 6.90 -25.74 -37.94
CA GLU A 201 6.50 -25.71 -36.53
C GLU A 201 4.99 -25.59 -36.37
N VAL A 202 4.44 -26.32 -35.39
CA VAL A 202 3.05 -26.25 -35.00
C VAL A 202 2.96 -25.67 -33.60
N ARG A 203 2.05 -24.71 -33.44
CA ARG A 203 1.56 -24.24 -32.14
C ARG A 203 0.07 -24.50 -32.06
N GLY A 204 -0.43 -24.72 -30.86
CA GLY A 204 -1.86 -24.84 -30.64
C GLY A 204 -2.32 -24.17 -29.37
N LEU A 205 -3.58 -23.75 -29.40
CA LEU A 205 -4.34 -23.32 -28.24
C LEU A 205 -4.80 -24.57 -27.50
N VAL A 206 -4.65 -24.57 -26.18
CA VAL A 206 -4.98 -25.71 -25.33
C VAL A 206 -5.77 -25.24 -24.11
N GLN A 207 -6.81 -25.99 -23.78
CA GLN A 207 -7.50 -25.88 -22.51
C GLN A 207 -7.07 -27.05 -21.62
N LEU A 208 -6.37 -26.75 -20.53
CA LEU A 208 -5.82 -27.72 -19.60
C LEU A 208 -6.56 -27.68 -18.27
N HIS A 209 -6.84 -28.84 -17.71
CA HIS A 209 -7.38 -28.99 -16.37
C HIS A 209 -6.30 -29.59 -15.47
N LEU A 210 -5.80 -28.82 -14.49
CA LEU A 210 -4.80 -29.26 -13.52
C LEU A 210 -5.43 -29.73 -12.21
N PHE A 211 -4.85 -30.78 -11.64
CA PHE A 211 -5.21 -31.36 -10.36
C PHE A 211 -3.99 -31.36 -9.43
N HIS A 212 -4.05 -30.53 -8.39
CA HIS A 212 -3.07 -30.47 -7.31
C HIS A 212 -3.74 -29.87 -6.07
N GLU A 213 -3.38 -30.33 -4.87
CA GLU A 213 -4.01 -29.89 -3.62
C GLU A 213 -3.85 -28.38 -3.36
N SER A 214 -2.69 -27.83 -3.74
CA SER A 214 -2.39 -26.39 -3.61
C SER A 214 -2.93 -25.54 -4.76
N LEU A 215 -3.51 -26.14 -5.80
CA LEU A 215 -4.07 -25.43 -6.95
C LEU A 215 -5.59 -25.32 -6.84
N THR A 216 -6.06 -24.33 -6.09
CA THR A 216 -7.48 -23.99 -6.00
C THR A 216 -7.78 -22.72 -6.80
N SER A 217 -8.87 -22.73 -7.55
CA SER A 217 -9.26 -21.61 -8.42
C SER A 217 -9.33 -20.26 -7.67
N SER A 218 -9.79 -20.25 -6.42
CA SER A 218 -9.91 -19.02 -5.60
C SER A 218 -8.58 -18.35 -5.27
N LEU A 219 -7.46 -19.08 -5.30
CA LEU A 219 -6.15 -18.52 -4.98
C LEU A 219 -5.55 -17.74 -6.14
N PHE A 220 -5.95 -18.01 -7.39
CA PHE A 220 -5.33 -17.48 -8.59
C PHE A 220 -6.25 -16.54 -9.35
N SER A 221 -5.66 -15.53 -9.97
CA SER A 221 -6.31 -14.60 -10.88
C SER A 221 -6.11 -15.02 -12.33
N GLU A 222 -6.95 -14.50 -13.23
CA GLU A 222 -6.84 -14.70 -14.69
C GLU A 222 -5.53 -14.17 -15.30
N LYS A 223 -4.80 -13.35 -14.54
CA LYS A 223 -3.51 -12.78 -14.95
C LYS A 223 -2.31 -13.57 -14.45
N ASP A 224 -2.52 -14.50 -13.52
CA ASP A 224 -1.45 -15.39 -13.12
C ASP A 224 -1.09 -16.32 -14.28
N VAL A 225 0.20 -16.53 -14.47
CA VAL A 225 0.76 -17.26 -15.60
C VAL A 225 1.36 -18.57 -15.10
N PHE A 226 1.15 -19.64 -15.87
CA PHE A 226 1.57 -20.99 -15.56
C PHE A 226 2.45 -21.50 -16.69
N GLY A 227 3.69 -21.84 -16.36
CA GLY A 227 4.59 -22.60 -17.23
C GLY A 227 4.45 -24.07 -16.93
N ILE A 228 4.09 -24.88 -17.92
CA ILE A 228 3.70 -26.27 -17.72
C ILE A 228 4.56 -27.15 -18.62
N LYS A 229 5.16 -28.19 -18.05
CA LYS A 229 5.97 -29.17 -18.78
C LYS A 229 5.59 -30.58 -18.39
N PHE A 230 5.39 -31.44 -19.38
CA PHE A 230 5.14 -32.87 -19.15
C PHE A 230 5.63 -33.67 -20.35
N PHE A 231 5.68 -35.00 -20.20
CA PHE A 231 6.03 -35.92 -21.27
C PHE A 231 4.80 -36.69 -21.72
N THR A 232 4.69 -36.92 -23.04
CA THR A 232 3.67 -37.80 -23.60
C THR A 232 3.94 -39.26 -23.25
N THR A 233 2.91 -40.11 -23.29
CA THR A 233 3.04 -41.56 -23.05
C THR A 233 3.36 -42.35 -24.32
N GLN A 234 3.70 -41.66 -25.42
CA GLN A 234 4.11 -42.30 -26.67
C GLN A 234 5.48 -42.95 -26.57
N ASN A 235 5.83 -43.78 -27.56
CA ASN A 235 7.16 -44.36 -27.68
C ASN A 235 7.80 -43.93 -29.01
N PRO A 236 8.82 -43.05 -29.01
CA PRO A 236 9.47 -42.45 -27.84
C PRO A 236 8.63 -41.32 -27.20
N PRO A 237 8.73 -41.12 -25.87
CA PRO A 237 8.08 -39.99 -25.21
C PRO A 237 8.77 -38.69 -25.61
N PHE A 238 8.00 -37.61 -25.73
CA PHE A 238 8.53 -36.28 -26.03
C PHE A 238 7.97 -35.21 -25.07
N PRO A 239 8.74 -34.14 -24.80
CA PRO A 239 8.31 -33.08 -23.90
C PRO A 239 7.29 -32.17 -24.58
N VAL A 240 6.28 -31.76 -23.82
CA VAL A 240 5.31 -30.74 -24.19
C VAL A 240 5.44 -29.59 -23.21
N GLY A 241 5.68 -28.39 -23.74
CA GLY A 241 5.67 -27.14 -22.96
C GLY A 241 4.42 -26.33 -23.28
N ILE A 242 3.78 -25.77 -22.26
CA ILE A 242 2.60 -24.91 -22.39
C ILE A 242 2.79 -23.68 -21.51
N TRP A 243 2.44 -22.52 -22.05
CA TRP A 243 2.22 -21.29 -21.27
C TRP A 243 0.74 -20.98 -21.24
N ALA A 244 0.18 -20.84 -20.05
CA ALA A 244 -1.25 -20.67 -19.88
C ALA A 244 -1.58 -19.66 -18.78
N SER A 245 -2.78 -19.11 -18.83
CA SER A 245 -3.37 -18.35 -17.73
C SER A 245 -4.65 -19.01 -17.26
N LYS A 246 -5.11 -18.62 -16.08
CA LYS A 246 -6.35 -19.15 -15.50
C LYS A 246 -7.55 -18.84 -16.40
N ALA A 247 -8.35 -19.87 -16.64
CA ALA A 247 -9.64 -19.81 -17.33
C ALA A 247 -10.81 -19.86 -16.32
N ASP A 248 -12.03 -20.05 -16.82
CA ASP A 248 -13.27 -20.12 -16.04
C ASP A 248 -13.18 -20.96 -14.76
N VAL A 249 -13.98 -20.58 -13.77
CA VAL A 249 -14.07 -21.28 -12.49
C VAL A 249 -14.66 -22.68 -12.71
N VAL A 250 -13.91 -23.70 -12.28
CA VAL A 250 -14.34 -25.10 -12.23
C VAL A 250 -14.44 -25.58 -10.79
N ASP A 251 -15.38 -26.49 -10.50
CA ASP A 251 -15.68 -26.97 -9.15
C ASP A 251 -14.49 -27.66 -8.45
N ARG A 252 -13.55 -28.22 -9.21
CA ARG A 252 -12.36 -28.90 -8.68
C ARG A 252 -11.14 -28.63 -9.55
N GLY A 253 -10.00 -28.33 -8.95
CA GLY A 253 -8.74 -28.07 -9.63
C GLY A 253 -8.68 -26.67 -10.27
N LEU A 254 -7.81 -26.52 -11.27
CA LEU A 254 -7.58 -25.26 -11.97
C LEU A 254 -7.72 -25.46 -13.48
N SER A 255 -8.64 -24.72 -14.10
CA SER A 255 -8.78 -24.66 -15.56
C SER A 255 -7.88 -23.57 -16.11
N LEU A 256 -7.13 -23.88 -17.16
CA LEU A 256 -6.17 -22.99 -17.79
C LEU A 256 -6.40 -22.95 -19.30
N ASN A 257 -6.27 -21.76 -19.89
CA ASN A 257 -6.21 -21.58 -21.34
C ASN A 257 -4.81 -21.11 -21.71
N GLY A 258 -4.19 -21.74 -22.70
CA GLY A 258 -2.81 -21.44 -23.04
C GLY A 258 -2.42 -21.86 -24.44
N THR A 259 -1.14 -21.69 -24.72
CA THR A 259 -0.52 -21.97 -26.01
C THR A 259 0.65 -22.91 -25.80
N THR A 260 0.78 -23.92 -26.66
CA THR A 260 1.94 -24.81 -26.64
C THR A 260 3.19 -24.09 -27.14
N LEU A 261 4.36 -24.48 -26.63
CA LEU A 261 5.63 -24.20 -27.30
C LEU A 261 5.63 -24.84 -28.70
N PRO A 262 6.46 -24.32 -29.63
CA PRO A 262 6.61 -24.91 -30.96
C PRO A 262 6.97 -26.41 -30.88
N MET A 263 6.29 -27.22 -31.70
CA MET A 263 6.57 -28.65 -31.84
C MET A 263 6.43 -29.09 -33.30
N SER A 264 6.95 -30.27 -33.65
CA SER A 264 6.81 -30.81 -35.01
C SER A 264 5.38 -31.30 -35.28
N PRO A 265 4.94 -31.40 -36.54
CA PRO A 265 3.62 -31.93 -36.89
C PRO A 265 3.36 -33.34 -36.34
N ALA A 266 4.37 -34.21 -36.34
CA ALA A 266 4.26 -35.56 -35.78
C ALA A 266 4.07 -35.54 -34.24
N GLN A 267 4.74 -34.62 -33.54
CA GLN A 267 4.52 -34.43 -32.10
C GLN A 267 3.12 -33.89 -31.82
N TRP A 268 2.61 -32.97 -32.66
CA TRP A 268 1.26 -32.45 -32.53
C TRP A 268 0.19 -33.54 -32.71
N GLU A 269 0.27 -34.34 -33.78
CA GLU A 269 -0.64 -35.48 -34.01
C GLU A 269 -0.57 -36.47 -32.85
N GLY A 270 0.63 -36.70 -32.31
CA GLY A 270 0.81 -37.57 -31.16
C GLY A 270 0.16 -37.04 -29.88
N LEU A 271 0.21 -35.73 -29.66
CA LEU A 271 -0.47 -35.06 -28.55
C LEU A 271 -2.00 -35.09 -28.73
N GLU A 272 -2.49 -34.84 -29.96
CA GLU A 272 -3.92 -34.93 -30.31
C GLU A 272 -4.50 -36.31 -30.00
N ALA A 273 -3.76 -37.37 -30.33
CA ALA A 273 -4.16 -38.75 -30.03
C ALA A 273 -4.27 -39.05 -28.52
N GLN A 274 -3.62 -38.24 -27.68
CA GLN A 274 -3.63 -38.35 -26.22
C GLN A 274 -4.52 -37.30 -25.55
N ARG A 275 -5.34 -36.56 -26.32
CA ARG A 275 -6.34 -35.64 -25.76
C ARG A 275 -7.25 -36.41 -24.80
N GLN A 276 -7.64 -35.79 -23.69
CA GLN A 276 -8.45 -36.40 -22.63
C GLN A 276 -7.77 -37.55 -21.85
N GLN A 277 -6.48 -37.83 -22.07
CA GLN A 277 -5.71 -38.65 -21.14
C GLN A 277 -5.22 -37.82 -19.96
N VAL A 278 -5.11 -38.46 -18.79
CA VAL A 278 -4.51 -37.84 -17.62
C VAL A 278 -3.00 -38.02 -17.68
N PHE A 279 -2.28 -36.91 -17.74
CA PHE A 279 -0.83 -36.87 -17.62
C PHE A 279 -0.46 -36.75 -16.14
N GLY A 280 0.40 -37.65 -15.65
CA GLY A 280 1.01 -37.57 -14.33
C GLY A 280 2.37 -36.87 -14.37
N ASN A 281 2.89 -36.48 -13.21
CA ASN A 281 4.20 -35.83 -13.06
C ASN A 281 4.38 -34.59 -13.94
N ILE A 282 3.31 -33.80 -14.08
CA ILE A 282 3.37 -32.51 -14.78
C ILE A 282 4.14 -31.54 -13.89
N GLU A 283 5.22 -30.98 -14.41
CA GLU A 283 5.94 -29.86 -13.80
C GLU A 283 5.16 -28.58 -14.06
N ILE A 284 4.82 -27.86 -12.99
CA ILE A 284 4.04 -26.63 -13.04
C ILE A 284 4.87 -25.54 -12.37
N VAL A 285 5.13 -24.44 -13.08
CA VAL A 285 5.78 -23.25 -12.54
C VAL A 285 4.79 -22.11 -12.54
N VAL A 286 4.57 -21.53 -11.36
CA VAL A 286 3.56 -20.49 -11.14
C VAL A 286 4.22 -19.11 -11.09
N TYR A 287 3.77 -18.21 -11.95
CA TYR A 287 4.18 -16.81 -12.01
C TYR A 287 2.97 -15.93 -11.69
N ARG A 288 2.92 -15.45 -10.45
CA ARG A 288 1.83 -14.61 -9.96
C ARG A 288 1.95 -13.19 -10.50
N ALA A 289 0.83 -12.60 -10.92
CA ALA A 289 0.74 -11.22 -11.37
C ALA A 289 0.64 -10.24 -10.17
N PHE A 290 1.71 -10.15 -9.38
CA PHE A 290 1.79 -9.20 -8.28
C PHE A 290 1.75 -7.75 -8.80
N ASN A 291 0.85 -6.93 -8.24
CA ASN A 291 0.62 -5.56 -8.73
C ASN A 291 0.16 -4.62 -7.60
N THR A 292 -0.47 -3.49 -7.93
CA THR A 292 -1.01 -2.49 -6.99
C THR A 292 -1.70 -3.07 -5.76
N PRO A 293 -2.47 -4.18 -5.82
CA PRO A 293 -3.02 -4.77 -4.60
C PRO A 293 -1.92 -5.15 -3.58
N CYS A 294 -0.74 -5.61 -3.97
CA CYS A 294 0.36 -5.86 -3.03
C CYS A 294 0.85 -4.57 -2.35
N ASP A 295 0.87 -3.47 -3.09
CA ASP A 295 1.22 -2.15 -2.57
C ASP A 295 0.17 -1.61 -1.58
N LEU A 296 -1.12 -1.84 -1.87
CA LEU A 296 -2.20 -1.49 -0.94
C LEU A 296 -2.08 -2.22 0.40
N TYR A 297 -1.61 -3.48 0.40
CA TYR A 297 -1.34 -4.19 1.65
C TYR A 297 -0.27 -3.46 2.47
N SER A 298 0.86 -3.11 1.84
CA SER A 298 1.96 -2.38 2.47
C SER A 298 1.48 -1.05 3.03
N LEU A 299 0.67 -0.29 2.27
CA LEU A 299 0.04 0.95 2.71
C LEU A 299 -0.87 0.77 3.92
N GLY A 300 -1.69 -0.28 3.92
CA GLY A 300 -2.56 -0.58 5.05
C GLY A 300 -1.78 -0.87 6.32
N VAL A 301 -0.67 -1.63 6.22
CA VAL A 301 0.22 -1.88 7.36
C VAL A 301 0.87 -0.59 7.85
N ILE A 302 1.35 0.27 6.94
CA ILE A 302 1.92 1.59 7.27
C ILE A 302 0.89 2.48 7.98
N LEU A 303 -0.35 2.51 7.49
CA LEU A 303 -1.44 3.25 8.12
C LEU A 303 -1.74 2.72 9.53
N LEU A 304 -1.90 1.41 9.68
CA LEU A 304 -2.18 0.81 10.98
C LEU A 304 -1.07 1.13 11.97
N GLN A 305 0.20 1.00 11.57
CA GLN A 305 1.36 1.40 12.38
C GLN A 305 1.31 2.90 12.77
N LEU A 306 0.93 3.76 11.84
CA LEU A 306 0.83 5.20 12.08
C LEU A 306 -0.21 5.53 13.17
N LEU A 307 -1.30 4.78 13.20
CA LEU A 307 -2.40 4.93 14.17
C LEU A 307 -2.10 4.30 15.53
N ILE A 308 -1.55 3.09 15.58
CA ILE A 308 -1.37 2.33 16.83
C ILE A 308 -0.02 2.59 17.52
N GLY A 309 0.89 3.28 16.84
CA GLY A 309 2.21 3.64 17.34
C GLY A 309 3.29 2.60 17.05
N ARG A 310 4.54 3.03 17.23
CA ARG A 310 5.75 2.31 16.81
C ARG A 310 6.57 1.83 18.01
N THR A 311 6.14 0.73 18.63
CA THR A 311 7.02 -0.03 19.54
C THR A 311 7.28 -1.41 18.96
N THR A 312 8.42 -2.01 19.28
CA THR A 312 8.75 -3.36 18.82
C THR A 312 7.66 -4.36 19.23
N GLU A 313 7.13 -4.24 20.45
CA GLU A 313 6.01 -5.08 20.92
C GLU A 313 4.74 -4.88 20.08
N THR A 314 4.38 -3.63 19.77
CA THR A 314 3.18 -3.32 18.98
C THR A 314 3.30 -3.85 17.55
N LEU A 315 4.48 -3.73 16.92
CA LEU A 315 4.71 -4.25 15.57
C LEU A 315 4.67 -5.78 15.52
N GLU A 316 5.27 -6.47 16.49
CA GLU A 316 5.19 -7.93 16.59
C GLU A 316 3.75 -8.40 16.85
N ARG A 317 3.02 -7.71 17.73
CA ARG A 317 1.60 -8.01 17.99
C ARG A 317 0.76 -7.80 16.75
N LEU A 318 0.96 -6.69 16.02
CA LEU A 318 0.27 -6.43 14.75
C LEU A 318 0.57 -7.55 13.74
N ARG A 319 1.85 -7.92 13.55
CA ARG A 319 2.26 -9.00 12.64
C ARG A 319 1.52 -10.31 12.91
N ASN A 320 1.40 -10.68 14.17
CA ASN A 320 0.80 -11.96 14.58
C ASN A 320 -0.74 -11.94 14.56
N ARG A 321 -1.36 -10.79 14.87
CA ARG A 321 -2.82 -10.69 14.98
C ARG A 321 -3.50 -10.33 13.66
N LEU A 322 -2.83 -9.59 12.78
CA LEU A 322 -3.44 -9.09 11.54
C LEU A 322 -4.03 -10.19 10.65
N PRO A 323 -3.36 -11.33 10.38
CA PRO A 323 -3.94 -12.40 9.57
C PRO A 323 -5.20 -13.01 10.20
N ILE A 324 -5.21 -13.15 11.53
CA ILE A 324 -6.35 -13.69 12.30
C ILE A 324 -7.54 -12.73 12.18
N LEU A 325 -7.30 -11.43 12.35
CA LEU A 325 -8.33 -10.41 12.28
C LEU A 325 -8.92 -10.27 10.88
N ILE A 326 -8.10 -10.35 9.84
CA ILE A 326 -8.59 -10.39 8.45
C ILE A 326 -9.50 -11.61 8.24
N GLY A 327 -9.13 -12.78 8.79
CA GLY A 327 -9.96 -13.98 8.73
C GLY A 327 -11.31 -13.82 9.46
N GLU A 328 -11.34 -13.12 10.60
CA GLU A 328 -12.60 -12.81 11.30
C GLU A 328 -13.45 -11.80 10.52
N VAL A 329 -12.85 -10.77 9.92
CA VAL A 329 -13.54 -9.83 9.01
C VAL A 329 -14.14 -10.59 7.83
N GLN A 330 -13.42 -11.54 7.24
CA GLN A 330 -13.96 -12.37 6.16
C GLN A 330 -15.21 -13.13 6.61
N LYS A 331 -15.19 -13.77 7.78
CA LYS A 331 -16.34 -14.49 8.34
C LYS A 331 -17.54 -13.57 8.60
N MET A 332 -17.29 -12.33 9.03
CA MET A 332 -18.36 -11.34 9.23
C MET A 332 -19.00 -10.96 7.89
N VAL A 333 -18.19 -10.60 6.90
CA VAL A 333 -18.66 -10.17 5.57
C VAL A 333 -19.44 -11.29 4.86
N THR A 334 -19.05 -12.56 5.01
CA THR A 334 -19.81 -13.67 4.41
C THR A 334 -21.16 -13.94 5.06
N LYS A 335 -21.38 -13.46 6.29
CA LYS A 335 -22.62 -13.69 7.05
C LYS A 335 -23.59 -12.51 6.97
N ILE A 336 -23.07 -11.32 6.72
CA ILE A 336 -23.83 -10.08 6.70
C ILE A 336 -24.14 -9.71 5.25
N SER A 337 -25.37 -9.28 4.99
CA SER A 337 -25.75 -8.74 3.68
C SER A 337 -24.90 -7.50 3.35
N GLU A 338 -24.50 -7.33 2.10
CA GLU A 338 -23.71 -6.17 1.64
C GLU A 338 -24.36 -4.82 1.97
N TYR A 339 -25.68 -4.80 2.20
CA TYR A 339 -26.45 -3.60 2.52
C TYR A 339 -26.61 -3.33 4.03
N ASP A 340 -26.22 -4.26 4.90
CA ASP A 340 -26.36 -4.14 6.35
C ASP A 340 -25.06 -3.64 6.99
N THR A 341 -24.69 -2.40 6.66
CA THR A 341 -23.47 -1.74 7.16
C THR A 341 -23.52 -1.54 8.67
N ILE A 342 -24.70 -1.27 9.25
CA ILE A 342 -24.88 -1.04 10.68
C ILE A 342 -24.48 -2.28 11.49
N THR A 343 -24.93 -3.47 11.08
CA THR A 343 -24.55 -4.71 11.75
C THR A 343 -23.07 -5.01 11.59
N PHE A 344 -22.49 -4.74 10.41
CA PHE A 344 -21.06 -4.91 10.18
C PHE A 344 -20.24 -4.00 11.10
N ASP A 345 -20.53 -2.70 11.13
CA ASP A 345 -19.79 -1.71 11.91
C ASP A 345 -19.81 -2.07 13.40
N LYS A 346 -20.96 -2.52 13.91
CA LYS A 346 -21.10 -2.99 15.30
C LYS A 346 -20.22 -4.21 15.59
N GLN A 347 -20.20 -5.21 14.71
CA GLN A 347 -19.38 -6.41 14.90
C GLN A 347 -17.88 -6.12 14.74
N PHE A 348 -17.53 -5.24 13.80
CA PHE A 348 -16.16 -4.79 13.58
C PHE A 348 -15.63 -4.04 14.81
N LYS A 349 -16.41 -3.11 15.37
CA LYS A 349 -16.09 -2.43 16.63
C LYS A 349 -15.84 -3.43 17.76
N GLN A 350 -16.75 -4.39 17.96
CA GLN A 350 -16.59 -5.44 18.97
C GLN A 350 -15.35 -6.32 18.75
N LEU A 351 -14.99 -6.61 17.50
CA LEU A 351 -13.76 -7.34 17.18
C LEU A 351 -12.54 -6.56 17.66
N LEU A 352 -12.44 -5.28 17.31
CA LEU A 352 -11.28 -4.47 17.66
C LEU A 352 -11.18 -4.20 19.16
N GLU A 353 -12.31 -4.03 19.85
CA GLU A 353 -12.36 -3.91 21.31
C GLU A 353 -11.83 -5.16 22.02
N ARG A 354 -12.07 -6.37 21.47
CA ARG A 354 -11.53 -7.63 22.02
C ARG A 354 -10.02 -7.75 21.90
N GLU A 355 -9.41 -7.13 20.90
CA GLU A 355 -7.95 -7.06 20.76
C GLU A 355 -7.30 -6.13 21.81
N GLY A 356 -8.11 -5.42 22.59
CA GLY A 356 -7.71 -4.72 23.79
C GLY A 356 -6.75 -3.57 23.50
N ARG A 357 -5.48 -3.71 23.94
CA ARG A 357 -4.48 -2.63 23.90
C ARG A 357 -3.99 -2.27 22.49
N LEU A 358 -4.18 -3.14 21.49
CA LEU A 358 -3.58 -2.95 20.17
C LEU A 358 -4.16 -1.77 19.39
N PHE A 359 -5.48 -1.59 19.40
CA PHE A 359 -6.18 -0.56 18.62
C PHE A 359 -6.70 0.58 19.50
N LYS A 360 -5.96 0.89 20.57
CA LYS A 360 -6.28 2.01 21.46
C LYS A 360 -5.92 3.34 20.81
N LYS A 361 -6.80 4.33 20.98
CA LYS A 361 -6.64 5.70 20.46
C LYS A 361 -5.32 6.34 20.91
N GLU A 362 -4.86 6.02 22.12
CA GLU A 362 -3.60 6.50 22.69
C GLU A 362 -2.37 6.13 21.87
N GLY A 363 -2.47 5.14 20.97
CA GLY A 363 -1.41 4.77 20.03
C GLY A 363 -1.01 5.91 19.07
N ILE A 364 -1.89 6.89 18.85
CA ILE A 364 -1.60 8.02 17.97
C ILE A 364 -0.54 8.96 18.56
N LEU A 365 -0.41 8.97 19.89
CA LEU A 365 0.53 9.81 20.63
C LEU A 365 1.85 9.07 20.86
N TYR A 366 2.93 9.83 20.99
CA TYR A 366 4.21 9.31 21.43
C TYR A 366 4.15 8.88 22.91
N GLU A 367 5.02 7.94 23.31
CA GLU A 367 4.95 7.24 24.60
C GLU A 367 4.89 8.18 25.81
N SER A 368 5.68 9.25 25.81
CA SER A 368 5.75 10.22 26.91
C SER A 368 4.45 11.02 27.12
N LEU A 369 3.55 11.04 26.14
CA LEU A 369 2.27 11.77 26.20
C LEU A 369 1.06 10.84 26.39
N LYS A 370 1.27 9.53 26.55
CA LYS A 370 0.18 8.58 26.76
C LYS A 370 -0.31 8.67 28.21
N SER A 371 -1.45 9.34 28.41
CA SER A 371 -2.18 9.33 29.68
C SER A 371 -3.62 8.87 29.47
N GLU A 372 -4.24 8.36 30.53
CA GLU A 372 -5.65 7.95 30.48
C GLU A 372 -6.55 9.14 30.12
N GLY A 373 -7.30 9.01 29.03
CA GLY A 373 -8.16 10.08 28.52
C GLY A 373 -7.42 11.20 27.76
N ALA A 374 -6.14 11.05 27.44
CA ALA A 374 -5.39 12.01 26.63
C ALA A 374 -6.07 12.27 25.28
N VAL A 375 -6.74 11.26 24.73
CA VAL A 375 -7.31 11.21 23.37
C VAL A 375 -8.84 11.38 23.34
N ARG A 376 -9.44 11.97 24.38
CA ARG A 376 -10.89 12.17 24.51
C ARG A 376 -11.52 12.99 23.38
N SER A 377 -10.76 13.83 22.69
CA SER A 377 -11.27 14.60 21.55
C SER A 377 -11.58 13.76 20.32
N ILE A 378 -10.98 12.58 20.20
CA ILE A 378 -11.17 11.71 19.04
C ILE A 378 -12.43 10.89 19.29
N SER A 379 -13.46 11.05 18.46
CA SER A 379 -14.69 10.26 18.53
C SER A 379 -14.41 8.77 18.28
N ASP A 380 -15.24 7.89 18.85
CA ASP A 380 -15.11 6.44 18.58
C ASP A 380 -15.36 6.16 17.10
N GLU A 381 -16.38 6.80 16.55
CA GLU A 381 -16.84 6.64 15.18
C GLU A 381 -15.71 6.97 14.19
N LEU A 382 -15.06 8.13 14.35
CA LEU A 382 -13.92 8.52 13.52
C LEU A 382 -12.75 7.54 13.64
N TRP A 383 -12.45 7.10 14.87
CA TRP A 383 -11.35 6.16 15.11
C TRP A 383 -11.58 4.81 14.42
N PHE A 384 -12.78 4.25 14.53
CA PHE A 384 -13.11 2.98 13.88
C PHE A 384 -13.16 3.09 12.36
N GLU A 385 -13.63 4.22 11.82
CA GLU A 385 -13.59 4.48 10.37
C GLU A 385 -12.14 4.49 9.84
N MET A 386 -11.22 5.15 10.53
CA MET A 386 -9.80 5.15 10.15
C MET A 386 -9.18 3.75 10.18
N LEU A 387 -9.48 2.97 11.22
CA LEU A 387 -9.04 1.57 11.30
C LEU A 387 -9.65 0.74 10.17
N GLN A 388 -10.93 0.95 9.84
CA GLN A 388 -11.60 0.28 8.75
C GLN A 388 -10.91 0.55 7.41
N VAL A 389 -10.47 1.79 7.12
CA VAL A 389 -9.64 2.07 5.93
C VAL A 389 -8.37 1.23 5.94
N GLY A 390 -7.65 1.15 7.07
CA GLY A 390 -6.48 0.29 7.24
C GLY A 390 -6.78 -1.19 6.97
N PHE A 391 -7.88 -1.72 7.52
CA PHE A 391 -8.31 -3.11 7.29
C PHE A 391 -8.75 -3.38 5.85
N ARG A 392 -9.39 -2.43 5.17
CA ARG A 392 -9.78 -2.55 3.76
C ARG A 392 -8.56 -2.57 2.83
N LEU A 393 -7.48 -1.87 3.19
CA LEU A 393 -6.20 -1.86 2.47
C LEU A 393 -5.47 -3.21 2.56
N VAL A 394 -5.38 -3.78 3.76
CA VAL A 394 -4.67 -5.05 4.02
C VAL A 394 -5.48 -6.30 3.67
N SER A 395 -6.80 -6.19 3.52
CA SER A 395 -7.66 -7.34 3.26
C SER A 395 -8.01 -7.49 1.79
N ARG A 396 -8.22 -8.73 1.37
CA ARG A 396 -8.77 -9.08 0.04
C ARG A 396 -10.16 -9.67 0.16
N VAL A 397 -10.87 -9.31 1.23
CA VAL A 397 -12.23 -9.80 1.51
C VAL A 397 -13.18 -9.16 0.48
N PRO A 398 -13.88 -9.95 -0.35
CA PRO A 398 -14.83 -9.42 -1.32
C PRO A 398 -15.87 -8.52 -0.63
N HIS A 399 -16.28 -7.43 -1.28
CA HIS A 399 -17.25 -6.43 -0.78
C HIS A 399 -16.82 -5.61 0.44
N PHE A 400 -15.60 -5.83 0.95
CA PHE A 400 -15.01 -5.00 2.02
C PHE A 400 -13.70 -4.36 1.58
N GLY A 401 -12.73 -5.17 1.15
CA GLY A 401 -11.43 -4.69 0.69
C GLY A 401 -11.51 -3.92 -0.64
N PHE A 402 -10.46 -3.15 -0.94
CA PHE A 402 -10.37 -2.42 -2.21
C PHE A 402 -10.12 -3.34 -3.42
N CYS A 403 -9.60 -4.54 -3.17
CA CYS A 403 -9.22 -5.52 -4.18
C CYS A 403 -9.66 -6.93 -3.76
N ARG A 404 -10.00 -7.79 -4.72
CA ARG A 404 -10.40 -9.19 -4.48
C ARG A 404 -9.24 -10.18 -4.52
N HIS A 405 -8.20 -9.88 -5.29
CA HIS A 405 -7.00 -10.71 -5.42
C HIS A 405 -5.79 -9.87 -5.87
N VAL A 406 -4.59 -10.46 -5.88
CA VAL A 406 -3.35 -9.76 -6.28
C VAL A 406 -3.36 -9.23 -7.72
N GLY A 407 -4.09 -9.90 -8.61
CA GLY A 407 -4.25 -9.50 -10.02
C GLY A 407 -5.37 -8.47 -10.28
N ASP A 408 -5.98 -7.89 -9.25
CA ASP A 408 -7.16 -7.01 -9.37
C ASP A 408 -6.74 -5.58 -9.71
N PHE A 409 -6.33 -5.40 -10.97
CA PHE A 409 -5.91 -4.16 -11.58
C PHE A 409 -6.43 -4.09 -13.01
N LEU A 410 -6.34 -2.95 -13.70
CA LEU A 410 -6.56 -2.90 -15.15
C LEU A 410 -5.22 -2.78 -15.86
N HIS A 411 -5.07 -3.48 -16.99
CA HIS A 411 -3.83 -3.44 -17.76
C HIS A 411 -3.55 -2.00 -18.22
N GLY A 412 -2.34 -1.49 -17.96
CA GLY A 412 -1.95 -0.12 -18.27
C GLY A 412 -2.54 0.95 -17.34
N LYS A 413 -3.36 0.56 -16.36
CA LYS A 413 -3.95 1.47 -15.35
C LYS A 413 -3.75 0.96 -13.91
N PRO A 414 -2.50 0.82 -13.44
CA PRO A 414 -2.22 0.41 -12.06
C PRO A 414 -2.73 1.40 -11.00
N GLU A 415 -3.07 2.64 -11.39
CA GLU A 415 -3.51 3.71 -10.51
C GLU A 415 -4.94 3.56 -9.97
N GLU A 416 -5.84 2.85 -10.66
CA GLU A 416 -7.28 2.85 -10.32
C GLU A 416 -7.60 2.35 -8.90
N PRO A 417 -6.99 1.25 -8.39
CA PRO A 417 -7.22 0.84 -7.01
C PRO A 417 -6.80 1.92 -6.00
N LEU A 418 -5.70 2.64 -6.26
CA LEU A 418 -5.20 3.68 -5.36
C LEU A 418 -6.04 4.96 -5.42
N GLN A 419 -6.64 5.29 -6.57
CA GLN A 419 -7.62 6.38 -6.67
C GLN A 419 -8.83 6.13 -5.76
N ARG A 420 -9.35 4.89 -5.70
CA ARG A 420 -10.44 4.54 -4.77
C ARG A 420 -10.05 4.69 -3.31
N VAL A 421 -8.80 4.36 -2.97
CA VAL A 421 -8.25 4.58 -1.63
C VAL A 421 -8.21 6.07 -1.30
N LEU A 422 -7.78 6.92 -2.23
CA LEU A 422 -7.70 8.36 -2.02
C LEU A 422 -9.06 8.99 -1.74
N VAL A 423 -10.15 8.52 -2.37
CA VAL A 423 -11.51 8.97 -2.06
C VAL A 423 -11.85 8.75 -0.59
N ASP A 424 -11.52 7.58 -0.03
CA ASP A 424 -11.74 7.29 1.39
C ASP A 424 -10.81 8.10 2.30
N VAL A 425 -9.54 8.28 1.91
CA VAL A 425 -8.58 9.10 2.65
C VAL A 425 -9.03 10.56 2.70
N GLU A 426 -9.52 11.12 1.60
CA GLU A 426 -10.05 12.47 1.52
C GLU A 426 -11.33 12.64 2.34
N ARG A 427 -12.27 11.69 2.24
CA ARG A 427 -13.51 11.70 3.04
C ARG A 427 -13.22 11.74 4.53
N VAL A 428 -12.39 10.82 5.03
CA VAL A 428 -12.01 10.78 6.45
C VAL A 428 -11.20 12.02 6.83
N GLY A 429 -10.34 12.49 5.93
CA GLY A 429 -9.59 13.73 6.14
C GLY A 429 -10.50 14.95 6.34
N GLN A 430 -11.54 15.09 5.51
CA GLN A 430 -12.54 16.14 5.65
C GLN A 430 -13.30 16.02 6.98
N TRP A 431 -13.62 14.81 7.43
CA TRP A 431 -14.24 14.61 8.74
C TRP A 431 -13.30 15.04 9.88
N ILE A 432 -12.01 14.65 9.86
CA ILE A 432 -11.03 15.10 10.85
C ILE A 432 -10.94 16.64 10.85
N GLN A 433 -10.90 17.28 9.68
CA GLN A 433 -10.90 18.74 9.58
C GLN A 433 -12.16 19.37 10.19
N GLN A 434 -13.34 18.79 9.95
CA GLN A 434 -14.59 19.26 10.54
C GLN A 434 -14.59 19.13 12.06
N GLU A 435 -14.05 18.04 12.63
CA GLU A 435 -13.92 17.90 14.08
C GLU A 435 -12.84 18.82 14.66
N LEU A 436 -11.74 19.07 13.91
CA LEU A 436 -10.62 19.90 14.36
C LEU A 436 -10.90 21.40 14.26
N PHE A 437 -11.69 21.86 13.28
CA PHE A 437 -11.93 23.29 13.02
C PHE A 437 -13.40 23.70 13.09
N GLY A 438 -14.33 22.75 12.97
CA GLY A 438 -15.76 23.01 12.85
C GLY A 438 -16.51 23.13 14.18
N SER A 439 -15.85 22.97 15.34
CA SER A 439 -16.55 23.07 16.61
C SER A 439 -17.03 24.52 16.89
N PRO A 440 -18.25 24.73 17.43
CA PRO A 440 -18.73 26.07 17.78
C PRO A 440 -17.81 26.81 18.76
N THR A 441 -17.13 26.07 19.64
CA THR A 441 -16.16 26.61 20.60
C THR A 441 -14.93 27.17 19.89
N GLN A 442 -14.39 26.47 18.88
CA GLN A 442 -13.28 26.96 18.06
C GLN A 442 -13.70 28.07 17.11
N ASN A 443 -14.90 28.03 16.54
CA ASN A 443 -15.42 29.16 15.76
C ASN A 443 -15.44 30.43 16.61
N ARG A 444 -15.76 30.35 17.91
CA ARG A 444 -15.66 31.48 18.83
C ARG A 444 -14.21 31.91 19.10
N GLU A 445 -13.28 30.97 19.27
CA GLU A 445 -11.85 31.28 19.47
C GLU A 445 -11.22 31.91 18.23
N ILE A 446 -11.45 31.34 17.04
CA ILE A 446 -11.02 31.88 15.75
C ILE A 446 -11.63 33.27 15.54
N LEU A 447 -12.93 33.45 15.81
CA LEU A 447 -13.56 34.77 15.76
C LEU A 447 -12.95 35.75 16.76
N ALA A 448 -12.59 35.31 17.96
CA ALA A 448 -11.95 36.15 18.98
C ALA A 448 -10.54 36.59 18.53
N VAL A 449 -9.75 35.69 17.96
CA VAL A 449 -8.42 36.00 17.39
C VAL A 449 -8.55 36.94 16.20
N CYS A 450 -9.48 36.69 15.28
CA CYS A 450 -9.78 37.60 14.17
C CYS A 450 -10.22 38.99 14.66
N GLN A 451 -11.00 39.07 15.74
CA GLN A 451 -11.39 40.34 16.36
C GLN A 451 -10.20 41.05 17.02
N MET A 452 -9.28 40.31 17.65
CA MET A 452 -8.04 40.86 18.19
C MET A 452 -7.14 41.43 17.09
N PHE A 453 -6.89 40.68 16.02
CA PHE A 453 -6.11 41.16 14.87
C PHE A 453 -6.75 42.39 14.23
N ARG A 454 -8.08 42.40 14.09
CA ARG A 454 -8.81 43.56 13.56
C ARG A 454 -8.65 44.80 14.45
N LYS A 455 -8.62 44.63 15.78
CA LYS A 455 -8.33 45.71 16.73
C LYS A 455 -6.88 46.20 16.61
N GLU A 456 -5.91 45.31 16.53
CA GLU A 456 -4.50 45.69 16.37
C GLU A 456 -4.23 46.41 15.06
N LEU A 457 -4.79 45.93 13.95
CA LEU A 457 -4.69 46.59 12.64
C LEU A 457 -5.34 47.97 12.66
N SER A 458 -6.54 48.11 13.25
CA SER A 458 -7.19 49.42 13.40
C SER A 458 -6.39 50.38 14.30
N ASN A 459 -5.71 49.87 15.33
CA ASN A 459 -4.83 50.68 16.16
C ASN A 459 -3.55 51.10 15.42
N LYS A 460 -2.96 50.22 14.61
CA LYS A 460 -1.81 50.56 13.75
C LYS A 460 -2.16 51.60 12.69
N GLU A 461 -3.34 51.50 12.06
CA GLU A 461 -3.83 52.53 11.12
C GLU A 461 -4.04 53.89 11.80
N LYS A 462 -4.58 53.91 13.03
CA LYS A 462 -4.72 55.15 13.81
C LYS A 462 -3.39 55.77 14.19
N LEU A 463 -2.40 54.95 14.55
CA LEU A 463 -1.02 55.41 14.81
C LEU A 463 -0.32 55.91 13.54
N SER A 464 -0.56 55.27 12.39
CA SER A 464 -0.05 55.70 11.09
C SER A 464 -0.68 57.00 10.59
N ASN A 465 -1.90 57.33 10.99
CA ASN A 465 -2.59 58.57 10.62
C ASN A 465 -2.35 59.72 11.63
N ALA A 466 -1.69 59.43 12.75
CA ALA A 466 -1.35 60.40 13.79
C ALA A 466 0.12 60.89 13.72
N LEU A 467 0.94 60.21 12.90
CA LEU A 467 2.27 60.62 12.45
C LEU A 467 2.14 61.31 11.09
#